data_AF-A0A7V7HGV3-F1
#
_entry.id   AF-A0A7V7HGV3-F1
#
_cell.length_a   1.000
_cell.length_b   1.000
_cell.length_c   1.000
_cell.angle_alpha   90.00
_cell.angle_beta   90.00
_cell.angle_gamma   90.00
#
_symmetry.space_group_name_H-M   'P 1'
#
loop_
_entity.id
_entity.type
_entity.pdbx_description
1 polymer ?
#
loop_
_entity_poly.entity_id
_entity_poly.type
_entity_poly.pdbx_seq_one_letter_code
_entity_poly.pdbx_strand_id
1 'polypeptide(L)'
;MKKMICIVFMICFLMQLSTTYAESNQKFDYPSNRNKSFVNEDVFYKQLDKKIYKEYNNAAYSVRKKISFKEVADEEFIFRRKTDDGCHSKMTMDGSFVHPDRQVYFFASFTQNEVEEFHKYIVIDAETKREL
;
A
#
# COMPACT_ATOMS: atom_id res chain seq x y z
N MET A 1 1.22 -40.55 -39.79
CA MET A 1 0.25 -40.07 -38.78
C MET A 1 0.91 -39.59 -37.48
N LYS A 2 1.91 -40.28 -36.91
CA LYS A 2 2.61 -39.86 -35.67
C LYS A 2 3.24 -38.45 -35.72
N LYS A 3 3.80 -38.03 -36.86
CA LYS A 3 4.40 -36.69 -37.03
C LYS A 3 3.38 -35.54 -37.02
N MET A 4 2.13 -35.77 -37.44
CA MET A 4 1.08 -34.74 -37.41
C MET A 4 0.50 -34.55 -36.00
N ILE A 5 0.42 -35.62 -35.19
CA ILE A 5 -0.04 -35.56 -33.80
C ILE A 5 0.90 -34.70 -32.94
N CYS A 6 2.22 -34.79 -33.16
CA CYS A 6 3.20 -33.97 -32.44
C CYS A 6 3.07 -32.46 -32.73
N ILE A 7 2.69 -32.09 -33.96
CA ILE A 7 2.56 -30.68 -34.35
C ILE A 7 1.33 -30.06 -33.68
N VAL A 8 0.22 -30.79 -33.61
CA VAL A 8 -1.02 -30.32 -32.96
C VAL A 8 -0.80 -30.10 -31.46
N PHE A 9 -0.06 -30.99 -30.78
CA PHE A 9 0.27 -30.82 -29.36
C PHE A 9 1.17 -29.61 -29.07
N MET A 10 2.15 -29.32 -29.93
CA MET A 10 3.02 -28.13 -29.81
C MET A 10 2.24 -26.83 -29.96
N ILE A 11 1.27 -26.78 -30.88
CA ILE A 11 0.46 -25.57 -31.12
C ILE A 11 -0.47 -25.28 -29.92
N CYS A 12 -1.05 -26.32 -29.31
CA CYS A 12 -1.87 -26.16 -28.11
C CYS A 12 -1.07 -25.66 -26.89
N PHE A 13 0.19 -26.07 -26.75
CA PHE A 13 1.06 -25.63 -25.65
C PHE A 13 1.49 -24.15 -25.82
N LEU A 14 1.69 -23.69 -27.05
CA LEU A 14 2.03 -22.29 -27.35
C LEU A 14 0.87 -21.32 -27.10
N MET A 15 -0.39 -21.76 -27.26
CA MET A 15 -1.57 -20.94 -26.95
C MET A 15 -1.80 -20.73 -25.45
N GLN A 16 -1.20 -21.55 -24.58
CA GLN A 16 -1.29 -21.37 -23.12
C GLN A 16 -0.29 -20.32 -22.59
N LEU A 17 0.72 -19.93 -23.38
CA LEU A 17 1.69 -18.89 -23.01
C LEU A 17 1.22 -17.47 -23.35
N SER A 18 0.14 -17.34 -24.12
CA SER A 18 -0.50 -16.05 -24.44
C SER A 18 -1.60 -15.70 -23.44
N THR A 19 -1.35 -15.83 -22.14
CA THR A 19 -2.16 -15.13 -21.14
C THR A 19 -1.78 -13.65 -21.20
N THR A 20 -2.35 -12.94 -22.15
CA THR A 20 -2.34 -11.47 -22.14
C THR A 20 -3.05 -11.03 -20.87
N TYR A 21 -2.33 -10.35 -19.98
CA TYR A 21 -2.95 -9.63 -18.87
C TYR A 21 -3.95 -8.65 -19.48
N ALA A 22 -5.25 -8.92 -19.30
CA ALA A 22 -6.27 -7.95 -19.58
C ALA A 22 -6.11 -6.84 -18.54
N GLU A 23 -5.41 -5.77 -18.89
CA GLU A 23 -5.46 -4.54 -18.10
C GLU A 23 -6.93 -4.07 -18.12
N SER A 24 -7.55 -4.10 -16.95
CA SER A 24 -8.86 -3.50 -16.74
C SER A 24 -8.83 -2.05 -17.20
N ASN A 25 -9.75 -1.63 -18.06
CA ASN A 25 -9.94 -0.21 -18.46
C ASN A 25 -10.46 0.68 -17.31
N GLN A 26 -10.28 0.24 -16.05
CA GLN A 26 -10.65 1.01 -14.88
C GLN A 26 -9.74 2.24 -14.79
N LYS A 27 -10.36 3.42 -14.91
CA LYS A 27 -9.66 4.69 -14.73
C LYS A 27 -9.38 4.89 -13.25
N PHE A 28 -8.11 4.83 -12.87
CA PHE A 28 -7.64 5.16 -11.52
C PHE A 28 -7.33 6.65 -11.43
N ASP A 29 -7.77 7.31 -10.36
CA ASP A 29 -7.35 8.67 -10.01
C ASP A 29 -5.87 8.70 -9.64
N TYR A 30 -5.40 7.60 -9.03
CA TYR A 30 -4.00 7.36 -8.70
C TYR A 30 -3.51 6.10 -9.43
N PRO A 31 -3.01 6.22 -10.68
CA PRO A 31 -2.52 5.09 -11.45
C PRO A 31 -1.23 4.52 -10.86
N SER A 32 -0.84 3.31 -11.27
CA SER A 32 0.40 2.67 -10.80
C SER A 32 1.61 3.58 -11.00
N ASN A 33 2.42 3.71 -9.96
CA ASN A 33 3.73 4.35 -10.00
C ASN A 33 4.85 3.40 -9.57
N ARG A 34 4.61 2.08 -9.63
CA ARG A 34 5.55 1.03 -9.19
C ARG A 34 6.94 1.13 -9.83
N ASN A 35 7.00 1.62 -11.07
CA ASN A 35 8.27 1.76 -11.81
C ASN A 35 9.02 3.06 -11.48
N LYS A 36 8.45 3.94 -10.65
CA LYS A 36 9.11 5.17 -10.19
C LYS A 36 9.93 4.88 -8.94
N SER A 37 11.06 5.56 -8.83
CA SER A 37 11.89 5.49 -7.62
C SER A 37 11.44 6.57 -6.63
N PHE A 38 11.27 6.17 -5.38
CA PHE A 38 10.94 7.07 -4.27
C PHE A 38 11.98 6.88 -3.16
N VAL A 39 12.25 7.94 -2.41
CA VAL A 39 13.09 7.89 -1.20
C VAL A 39 12.55 6.86 -0.20
N ASN A 40 13.36 6.50 0.80
CA ASN A 40 12.86 5.67 1.89
C ASN A 40 11.99 6.47 2.85
N GLU A 41 11.25 5.75 3.67
CA GLU A 41 10.28 6.25 4.63
C GLU A 41 10.87 7.23 5.67
N ASP A 42 12.10 7.01 6.12
CA ASP A 42 12.77 7.89 7.09
C ASP A 42 13.19 9.22 6.48
N VAL A 43 13.75 9.18 5.26
CA VAL A 43 14.10 10.39 4.51
C VAL A 43 12.84 11.17 4.17
N PHE A 44 11.79 10.49 3.71
CA PHE A 44 10.50 11.13 3.43
C PHE A 44 9.91 11.78 4.68
N TYR A 45 9.89 11.07 5.82
CA TYR A 45 9.37 11.62 7.06
C TYR A 45 10.15 12.87 7.48
N LYS A 46 11.49 12.89 7.37
CA LYS A 46 12.29 14.09 7.70
C LYS A 46 11.93 15.31 6.84
N GLN A 47 11.54 15.09 5.59
CA GLN A 47 11.15 16.15 4.64
C GLN A 47 9.68 16.57 4.77
N LEU A 48 8.83 15.73 5.37
CA LEU A 48 7.39 15.98 5.51
C LEU A 48 7.10 17.20 6.38
N ASP A 49 6.19 18.07 5.93
CA ASP A 49 5.64 19.13 6.77
C ASP A 49 4.95 18.51 7.99
N LYS A 50 5.43 18.87 9.19
CA LYS A 50 4.92 18.34 10.46
C LYS A 50 3.50 18.80 10.80
N LYS A 51 2.94 19.73 10.02
CA LYS A 51 1.51 20.06 10.04
C LYS A 51 0.63 18.96 9.43
N ILE A 52 1.16 18.18 8.48
CA ILE A 52 0.45 17.04 7.87
C ILE A 52 0.47 15.87 8.84
N TYR A 53 1.66 15.50 9.30
CA TYR A 53 1.82 14.41 10.25
C TYR A 53 3.10 14.56 11.06
N LYS A 54 2.98 14.30 12.36
CA LYS A 54 4.08 14.24 13.29
C LYS A 54 3.83 13.12 14.28
N GLU A 55 4.80 12.22 14.46
CA GLU A 55 4.74 11.19 15.51
C GLU A 55 4.61 11.84 16.90
N TYR A 56 4.05 11.10 17.86
CA TYR A 56 4.07 11.56 19.25
C TYR A 56 5.51 11.62 19.77
N ASN A 57 5.85 12.69 20.51
CA ASN A 57 7.22 12.88 21.01
C ASN A 57 7.69 11.72 21.90
N ASN A 58 6.76 11.11 22.66
CA ASN A 58 7.01 9.98 23.56
C ASN A 58 6.25 8.73 23.08
N ALA A 59 6.22 8.49 21.78
CA ALA A 59 5.53 7.33 21.21
C ALA A 59 6.06 6.02 21.81
N ALA A 60 5.16 5.20 22.34
CA ALA A 60 5.47 3.83 22.76
C ALA A 60 5.71 2.93 21.55
N TYR A 61 5.07 3.23 20.42
CA TYR A 61 5.26 2.53 19.16
C TYR A 61 5.03 3.46 17.97
N SER A 62 5.94 3.43 17.00
CA SER A 62 5.81 4.15 15.74
C SER A 62 6.17 3.25 14.57
N VAL A 63 5.45 3.41 13.46
CA VAL A 63 5.66 2.69 12.21
C VAL A 63 5.91 3.71 11.12
N ARG A 64 6.98 3.49 10.35
CA ARG A 64 7.19 4.15 9.08
C ARG A 64 7.40 3.08 8.02
N LYS A 65 6.61 3.10 6.96
CA LYS A 65 6.73 2.15 5.86
C LYS A 65 6.46 2.81 4.52
N LYS A 66 7.24 2.43 3.51
CA LYS A 66 6.91 2.64 2.10
C LYS A 66 6.41 1.32 1.52
N ILE A 67 5.16 1.28 1.09
CA ILE A 67 4.46 0.06 0.69
C ILE A 67 3.59 0.31 -0.55
N SER A 68 3.11 -0.75 -1.16
CA SER A 68 2.03 -0.65 -2.14
C SER A 68 0.68 -0.44 -1.45
N PHE A 69 -0.23 0.24 -2.13
CA PHE A 69 -1.51 0.62 -1.56
C PHE A 69 -2.36 -0.57 -1.10
N LYS A 70 -2.28 -1.70 -1.82
CA LYS A 70 -2.96 -2.95 -1.43
C LYS A 70 -2.51 -3.50 -0.07
N GLU A 71 -1.33 -3.13 0.41
CA GLU A 71 -0.78 -3.57 1.70
C GLU A 71 -1.23 -2.68 2.87
N VAL A 72 -1.86 -1.52 2.60
CA VAL A 72 -2.17 -0.54 3.64
C VAL A 72 -3.15 -1.09 4.68
N ALA A 73 -4.21 -1.80 4.24
CA ALA A 73 -5.18 -2.38 5.14
C ALA A 73 -4.55 -3.42 6.09
N ASP A 74 -3.61 -4.22 5.57
CA ASP A 74 -2.87 -5.20 6.36
C ASP A 74 -1.96 -4.50 7.40
N GLU A 75 -1.29 -3.43 7.00
CA GLU A 75 -0.42 -2.65 7.90
C GLU A 75 -1.21 -1.89 8.97
N GLU A 76 -2.37 -1.33 8.63
CA GLU A 76 -3.30 -0.74 9.58
C GLU A 76 -3.73 -1.80 10.62
N PHE A 77 -4.15 -2.98 10.15
CA PHE A 77 -4.55 -4.09 11.02
C PHE A 77 -3.41 -4.53 11.95
N ILE A 78 -2.17 -4.64 11.44
CA ILE A 78 -0.99 -4.97 12.24
C ILE A 78 -0.74 -3.91 13.31
N PHE A 79 -0.82 -2.62 12.96
CA PHE A 79 -0.63 -1.52 13.90
C PHE A 79 -1.68 -1.55 15.01
N ARG A 80 -2.97 -1.66 14.67
CA ARG A 80 -4.07 -1.66 15.66
C ARG A 80 -3.98 -2.86 16.60
N ARG A 81 -3.69 -4.05 16.08
CA ARG A 81 -3.48 -5.25 16.90
C ARG A 81 -2.27 -5.15 17.83
N LYS A 82 -1.19 -4.48 17.41
CA LYS A 82 0.00 -4.28 18.26
C LYS A 82 -0.22 -3.24 19.37
N THR A 83 -1.25 -2.42 19.24
CA THR A 83 -1.51 -1.27 20.12
C THR A 83 -2.85 -1.42 20.84
N ASP A 84 -3.41 -2.63 20.84
CA ASP A 84 -4.67 -3.02 21.47
C ASP A 84 -5.89 -2.14 21.12
N ASP A 85 -5.86 -1.41 20.01
CA ASP A 85 -6.94 -0.52 19.51
C ASP A 85 -8.11 -1.32 18.88
N GLY A 86 -8.07 -2.64 18.94
CA GLY A 86 -9.07 -3.56 18.35
C GLY A 86 -8.78 -3.96 16.89
N CYS A 87 -9.69 -4.74 16.29
CA CYS A 87 -9.49 -5.42 15.00
C CYS A 87 -10.29 -4.86 13.81
N HIS A 88 -11.09 -3.81 14.01
CA HIS A 88 -11.83 -3.20 12.90
C HIS A 88 -10.90 -2.28 12.11
N SER A 89 -10.59 -2.63 10.85
CA SER A 89 -9.95 -1.69 9.92
C SER A 89 -10.91 -0.54 9.67
N LYS A 90 -10.42 0.69 9.85
CA LYS A 90 -11.17 1.92 9.62
C LYS A 90 -10.83 2.53 8.26
N MET A 91 -10.06 1.82 7.40
CA MET A 91 -9.69 2.36 6.10
C MET A 91 -10.93 2.68 5.27
N THR A 92 -11.27 3.96 5.25
CA THR A 92 -12.40 4.51 4.53
C THR A 92 -11.79 5.21 3.32
N MET A 93 -11.80 4.54 2.17
CA MET A 93 -11.37 5.17 0.92
C MET A 93 -12.39 6.25 0.56
N ASP A 94 -11.94 7.48 0.30
CA ASP A 94 -12.80 8.63 -0.02
C ASP A 94 -13.40 8.58 -1.44
N GLY A 95 -13.84 7.42 -1.92
CA GLY A 95 -14.35 7.26 -3.28
C GLY A 95 -13.30 7.47 -4.38
N SER A 96 -12.04 7.76 -4.04
CA SER A 96 -10.92 7.77 -4.99
C SER A 96 -10.52 6.35 -5.38
N PHE A 97 -10.28 6.16 -6.69
CA PHE A 97 -9.82 4.88 -7.21
C PHE A 97 -8.30 4.87 -7.26
N VAL A 98 -7.69 4.23 -6.28
CA VAL A 98 -6.23 4.07 -6.19
C VAL A 98 -5.80 2.71 -6.72
N HIS A 99 -4.79 2.69 -7.59
CA HIS A 99 -4.26 1.46 -8.15
C HIS A 99 -3.58 0.61 -7.04
N PRO A 100 -3.78 -0.72 -6.98
CA PRO A 100 -3.21 -1.59 -5.93
C PRO A 100 -1.70 -1.47 -5.74
N ASP A 101 -0.95 -1.31 -6.84
CA ASP A 101 0.51 -1.16 -6.82
C ASP A 101 1.00 0.29 -6.64
N ARG A 102 0.10 1.25 -6.39
CA ARG A 102 0.47 2.64 -6.07
C ARG A 102 1.33 2.65 -4.81
N GLN A 103 2.51 3.24 -4.90
CA GLN A 103 3.44 3.38 -3.78
C GLN A 103 2.98 4.52 -2.88
N VAL A 104 2.93 4.25 -1.58
CA VAL A 104 2.48 5.17 -0.54
C VAL A 104 3.39 5.07 0.67
N TYR A 105 3.35 6.09 1.53
CA TYR A 105 3.94 6.05 2.86
C TYR A 105 2.84 5.84 3.90
N PHE A 106 2.97 4.78 4.68
CA PHE A 106 2.12 4.53 5.85
C PHE A 106 2.90 4.93 7.11
N PHE A 107 2.42 5.95 7.80
CA PHE A 107 3.00 6.42 9.06
C PHE A 107 1.98 6.28 10.18
N ALA A 108 2.36 5.63 11.27
CA ALA A 108 1.51 5.43 12.43
C ALA A 108 2.29 5.67 13.73
N SER A 109 1.61 6.18 14.75
CA SER A 109 2.21 6.47 16.04
C SER A 109 1.18 6.25 17.15
N PHE A 110 1.64 5.60 18.21
CA PHE A 110 0.88 5.25 19.39
C PHE A 110 1.61 5.75 20.62
N THR A 111 0.86 6.33 21.55
CA THR A 111 1.35 6.68 22.88
C THR A 111 0.30 6.24 23.90
N GLN A 112 0.77 5.73 25.02
CA GLN A 112 -0.04 5.33 26.16
C GLN A 112 0.60 5.90 27.42
N ASN A 113 -0.22 6.50 28.27
CA ASN A 113 0.14 6.84 29.64
C ASN A 113 -0.89 6.21 30.60
N GLU A 114 -0.78 6.47 31.90
CA GLU A 114 -1.68 5.89 32.92
C GLU A 114 -3.16 6.28 32.77
N VAL A 115 -3.47 7.28 31.94
CA VAL A 115 -4.80 7.91 31.84
C VAL A 115 -5.38 7.82 30.43
N GLU A 116 -4.56 7.85 29.39
CA GLU A 116 -4.99 8.01 28.00
C GLU A 116 -4.14 7.17 27.03
N GLU A 117 -4.84 6.61 26.04
CA GLU A 117 -4.27 5.91 24.89
C GLU A 117 -4.62 6.69 23.62
N PHE A 118 -3.60 6.99 22.80
CA PHE A 118 -3.80 7.71 21.56
C PHE A 118 -3.14 7.02 20.39
N HIS A 119 -3.93 6.83 19.33
CA HIS A 119 -3.52 6.23 18.08
C HIS A 119 -3.74 7.21 16.94
N LYS A 120 -2.77 7.32 16.05
CA LYS A 120 -2.95 8.02 14.78
C LYS A 120 -2.14 7.37 13.69
N TYR A 121 -2.68 7.37 12.49
CA TYR A 121 -1.98 6.99 11.28
C TYR A 121 -2.37 7.91 10.12
N ILE A 122 -1.54 7.90 9.08
CA ILE A 122 -1.78 8.60 7.83
C ILE A 122 -1.22 7.76 6.67
N VAL A 123 -1.89 7.85 5.52
CA VAL A 123 -1.43 7.30 4.25
C VAL A 123 -1.12 8.47 3.33
N ILE A 124 0.10 8.54 2.81
CA ILE A 124 0.54 9.66 1.96
C ILE A 124 1.00 9.09 0.63
N ASP A 125 0.42 9.58 -0.47
CA ASP A 125 0.82 9.19 -1.81
C ASP A 125 2.29 9.53 -2.08
N ALA A 126 3.08 8.55 -2.54
CA ALA A 126 4.52 8.75 -2.69
C ALA A 126 4.88 9.74 -3.79
N GLU A 127 4.00 9.97 -4.76
CA GLU A 127 4.24 10.85 -5.90
C GLU A 127 3.68 12.25 -5.66
N THR A 128 2.38 12.38 -5.38
CA THR A 128 1.70 13.67 -5.22
C THR A 128 1.90 14.28 -3.83
N LYS A 129 2.36 13.49 -2.85
CA LYS A 129 2.56 13.89 -1.46
C LYS A 129 1.28 14.31 -0.74
N ARG A 130 0.12 13.92 -1.28
CA ARG A 130 -1.20 14.15 -0.69
C ARG A 130 -1.59 13.00 0.22
N GLU A 131 -2.36 13.31 1.25
CA GLU A 131 -3.05 12.31 2.06
C GLU A 131 -4.07 11.54 1.21
N LEU A 132 -4.19 10.24 1.48
CA LEU A 132 -5.13 9.30 0.87
C LEU A 132 -6.06 8.69 1.92
#